data_AF-A0A2G7GLC3-F1
#
_entry.id   AF-A0A2G7GLC3-F1
#
_cell.length_a   1.000
_cell.length_b   1.000
_cell.length_c   1.000
_cell.angle_alpha   90.00
_cell.angle_beta   90.00
_cell.angle_gamma   90.00
#
_symmetry.space_group_name_H-M   'P 1'
#
loop_
_entity.id
_entity.type
_entity.pdbx_description
1 polymer ?
#
loop_
_entity_poly.entity_id
_entity_poly.type
_entity_poly.pdbx_seq_one_letter_code
_entity_poly.pdbx_strand_id
1 'polypeptide(L)'
;MINRLLTQDKQAKTISTPPLESGDRLTRHEFERRYTAIPDIKKAELIEGVRSHVFPGLWLAVSGLLEGKMAQVLAVLQQGLNSPEHAEFVQKLTKLIRLKPQLCRQNLSS
;
A
#
# COMPACT_ATOMS: atom_id res chain seq x y z
N MET A 1 2.44 49.71 2.89
CA MET A 1 3.35 48.87 2.09
C MET A 1 3.52 47.53 2.82
N ILE A 2 2.70 46.53 2.47
CA ILE A 2 3.04 45.38 1.62
C ILE A 2 3.87 44.30 2.36
N ASN A 3 3.11 43.37 2.96
CA ASN A 3 3.27 41.90 3.03
C ASN A 3 4.57 41.21 3.52
N ARG A 4 4.29 40.13 4.26
CA ARG A 4 4.82 38.75 4.09
C ARG A 4 5.96 38.34 5.03
N LEU A 5 5.58 37.57 6.06
CA LEU A 5 5.99 36.16 6.29
C LEU A 5 5.83 35.89 7.79
N LEU A 6 4.64 35.43 8.18
CA LEU A 6 4.53 34.57 9.35
C LEU A 6 5.25 33.28 8.98
N THR A 7 6.51 33.17 9.37
CA THR A 7 7.18 31.91 9.57
C THR A 7 6.34 31.15 10.59
N GLN A 8 5.45 30.29 10.09
CA GLN A 8 4.74 29.35 10.94
C GLN A 8 5.76 28.32 11.40
N ASP A 9 6.16 28.50 12.64
CA ASP A 9 6.82 27.51 13.47
C ASP A 9 5.99 26.21 13.41
N LYS A 10 6.61 25.17 12.83
CA LYS A 10 6.09 23.81 12.78
C LYS A 10 5.97 23.30 14.22
N GLN A 11 4.85 23.59 14.88
CA GLN A 11 4.54 22.98 16.15
C GLN A 11 4.12 21.53 15.92
N ALA A 12 5.10 20.64 16.10
CA ALA A 12 4.92 19.23 16.33
C ALA A 12 4.06 19.03 17.60
N LYS A 13 2.74 18.99 17.42
CA LYS A 13 1.82 18.49 18.46
C LYS A 13 1.60 17.01 18.20
N THR A 14 2.42 16.20 18.84
CA THR A 14 2.34 14.74 18.89
C THR A 14 0.97 14.34 19.42
N ILE A 15 0.09 13.87 18.52
CA ILE A 15 -1.22 13.34 18.89
C ILE A 15 -1.00 11.93 19.46
N SER A 16 -1.21 11.81 20.78
CA SER A 16 -1.12 10.58 21.58
C SER A 16 -2.31 9.64 21.32
N THR A 17 -2.53 9.24 20.07
CA THR A 17 -3.41 8.11 19.76
C THR A 17 -2.58 7.06 19.02
N PRO A 18 -2.53 5.81 19.48
CA PRO A 18 -1.85 4.76 18.74
C PRO A 18 -2.43 4.70 17.32
N PRO A 19 -1.56 4.53 16.29
CA PRO A 19 -2.02 4.38 14.92
C PRO A 19 -3.02 3.23 14.81
N LEU A 20 -3.96 3.32 13.87
CA LEU A 20 -4.87 2.22 13.59
C LEU A 20 -4.06 1.03 13.06
N GLU A 21 -4.03 -0.07 13.81
CA GLU A 21 -3.38 -1.31 13.38
C GLU A 21 -4.39 -2.28 12.76
N SER A 22 -3.93 -3.05 11.77
CA SER A 22 -4.75 -4.09 11.13
C SER A 22 -5.01 -5.23 12.12
N GLY A 23 -6.21 -5.25 12.70
CA GLY A 23 -6.61 -6.24 13.72
C GLY A 23 -7.27 -5.62 14.96
N ASP A 24 -7.23 -4.30 15.09
CA ASP A 24 -7.89 -3.56 16.17
C ASP A 24 -9.41 -3.75 16.15
N ARG A 25 -9.97 -4.24 17.27
CA ARG A 25 -11.43 -4.28 17.49
C ARG A 25 -11.88 -2.98 18.14
N LEU A 26 -12.31 -2.02 17.33
CA LEU A 26 -12.77 -0.72 17.78
C LEU A 26 -14.26 -0.53 17.48
N THR A 27 -14.92 0.25 18.32
CA THR A 27 -16.27 0.72 18.00
C THR A 27 -16.21 1.74 16.87
N ARG A 28 -17.31 1.90 16.12
CA ARG A 28 -17.40 2.86 15.00
C ARG A 28 -16.91 4.27 15.40
N HIS A 29 -17.33 4.73 16.57
CA HIS A 29 -16.99 6.07 17.06
C HIS A 29 -15.49 6.22 17.40
N GLU A 30 -14.86 5.18 17.93
CA GLU A 30 -13.41 5.18 18.19
C GLU A 30 -12.61 5.15 16.90
N PHE A 31 -13.06 4.38 15.91
CA PHE A 31 -12.47 4.36 14.58
C PHE A 31 -12.54 5.74 13.91
N GLU A 32 -13.72 6.39 13.90
CA GLU A 32 -13.91 7.72 13.30
C GLU A 32 -13.01 8.79 13.95
N ARG A 33 -12.87 8.77 15.28
CA ARG A 33 -11.98 9.70 15.99
C ARG A 33 -10.51 9.48 15.64
N ARG A 34 -10.06 8.23 15.59
CA ARG A 34 -8.65 7.91 15.25
C ARG A 34 -8.36 8.17 13.77
N TYR A 35 -9.27 7.80 12.88
CA TYR A 35 -9.12 8.01 11.44
C TYR A 35 -9.06 9.50 11.07
N THR A 36 -9.87 10.34 11.69
CA THR A 36 -9.89 11.79 11.45
C THR A 36 -8.68 12.50 12.07
N ALA A 37 -8.09 11.92 13.11
CA ALA A 37 -6.91 12.45 13.80
C ALA A 37 -5.58 12.11 13.11
N ILE A 38 -5.59 11.36 12.02
CA ILE A 38 -4.39 11.11 11.20
C ILE A 38 -4.38 12.17 10.08
N PRO A 39 -3.62 13.28 10.22
CA PRO A 39 -3.67 14.42 9.32
C PRO A 39 -3.15 14.12 7.90
N ASP A 40 -2.50 12.97 7.71
CA ASP A 40 -1.83 12.56 6.47
C ASP A 40 -2.38 11.27 5.86
N ILE A 41 -3.56 10.79 6.29
CA ILE A 41 -4.28 9.85 5.42
C ILE A 41 -4.67 10.66 4.21
N LYS A 42 -3.88 10.53 3.15
CA LYS A 42 -4.27 10.84 1.78
C LYS A 42 -5.55 10.06 1.52
N LYS A 43 -6.68 10.64 1.94
CA LYS A 43 -8.03 10.16 1.67
C LYS A 43 -8.08 10.03 0.18
N ALA A 44 -7.94 8.77 -0.25
CA ALA A 44 -7.96 8.30 -1.62
C ALA A 44 -7.81 9.48 -2.58
N GLU A 45 -6.55 9.92 -2.81
CA GLU A 45 -6.27 10.66 -4.04
C GLU A 45 -7.07 9.94 -5.10
N LEU A 46 -7.97 10.69 -5.73
CA LEU A 46 -9.04 10.26 -6.61
C LEU A 46 -8.43 9.45 -7.77
N ILE A 47 -8.08 8.20 -7.49
CA ILE A 47 -7.32 7.32 -8.37
C ILE A 47 -8.23 6.16 -8.65
N GLU A 48 -8.39 5.89 -9.93
CA GLU A 48 -9.23 4.87 -10.56
C GLU A 48 -8.86 3.41 -10.16
N GLY A 49 -8.24 3.18 -9.00
CA GLY A 49 -7.96 1.86 -8.43
C GLY A 49 -7.01 1.87 -7.23
N VAL A 50 -7.11 0.85 -6.37
CA VAL A 50 -6.18 0.56 -5.27
C VAL A 50 -5.05 -0.33 -5.78
N ARG A 51 -3.79 -0.01 -5.45
CA ARG A 51 -2.61 -0.79 -5.83
C ARG A 51 -1.87 -1.30 -4.58
N SER A 52 -1.40 -2.54 -4.62
CA SER A 52 -0.58 -3.11 -3.55
C SER A 52 0.88 -2.68 -3.68
N HIS A 53 1.48 -2.27 -2.56
CA HIS A 53 2.92 -1.99 -2.46
C HIS A 53 3.75 -3.27 -2.26
N VAL A 54 3.15 -4.31 -1.69
CA VAL A 54 3.82 -5.58 -1.39
C VAL A 54 3.79 -6.51 -2.60
N PHE A 55 2.71 -6.44 -3.40
CA PHE A 55 2.49 -7.28 -4.56
C PHE A 55 2.37 -6.42 -5.81
N PRO A 56 3.50 -6.14 -6.51
CA PRO A 56 3.44 -5.40 -7.76
C PRO A 56 2.56 -6.16 -8.77
N GLY A 57 1.70 -5.43 -9.45
CA GLY A 57 0.69 -5.95 -10.37
C GLY A 57 -0.67 -6.29 -9.75
N LEU A 58 -0.83 -6.22 -8.42
CA LEU A 58 -2.15 -6.35 -7.78
C LEU A 58 -2.85 -4.99 -7.76
N TRP A 59 -3.72 -4.78 -8.75
CA TRP A 59 -4.54 -3.57 -8.89
C TRP A 59 -6.02 -3.93 -8.77
N LEU A 60 -6.78 -3.11 -8.03
CA LEU A 60 -8.20 -3.30 -7.77
C LEU A 60 -8.98 -2.06 -8.23
N ALA A 61 -9.90 -2.25 -9.19
CA ALA A 61 -10.80 -1.20 -9.61
C ALA A 61 -11.85 -0.93 -8.52
N VAL A 62 -11.71 0.18 -7.78
CA VAL A 62 -12.63 0.52 -6.67
C VAL A 62 -14.05 0.74 -7.18
N SER A 63 -14.21 1.45 -8.30
CA SER A 63 -15.52 1.67 -8.92
C SER A 63 -16.18 0.36 -9.33
N GLY A 64 -15.42 -0.55 -9.96
CA GLY A 64 -15.92 -1.88 -10.34
C GLY A 64 -16.31 -2.75 -9.14
N LEU A 65 -15.61 -2.62 -8.01
CA LEU A 65 -15.96 -3.30 -6.76
C LEU A 65 -17.25 -2.75 -6.16
N LEU A 66 -17.42 -1.42 -6.12
CA LEU A 66 -18.63 -0.77 -5.60
C LEU A 66 -19.86 -1.03 -6.47
N GLU A 67 -19.67 -1.15 -7.79
CA GLU A 67 -20.73 -1.38 -8.76
C GLU A 67 -21.02 -2.88 -8.99
N GLY A 68 -20.29 -3.79 -8.33
CA GLY A 68 -20.42 -5.24 -8.54
C GLY A 68 -19.94 -5.74 -9.92
N LYS A 69 -19.23 -4.90 -10.68
CA LYS A 69 -18.73 -5.19 -12.03
C LYS A 69 -17.40 -5.95 -11.97
N MET A 70 -17.48 -7.22 -11.58
CA MET A 70 -16.29 -8.08 -11.43
C MET A 70 -15.46 -8.24 -12.71
N ALA A 71 -16.10 -8.20 -13.88
CA ALA A 71 -15.37 -8.25 -15.16
C ALA A 71 -14.38 -7.08 -15.32
N GLN A 72 -14.76 -5.87 -14.88
CA GLN A 72 -13.87 -4.71 -14.90
C GLN A 72 -12.74 -4.86 -13.87
N VAL A 73 -13.06 -5.39 -12.68
CA VAL A 73 -12.04 -5.66 -11.65
C VAL A 73 -10.99 -6.65 -12.17
N LEU A 74 -11.43 -7.74 -12.82
CA LEU A 74 -10.53 -8.72 -13.43
C LEU A 74 -9.72 -8.16 -14.60
N ALA A 75 -10.30 -7.25 -15.39
CA ALA A 75 -9.56 -6.60 -16.47
C ALA A 75 -8.42 -5.74 -15.93
N VAL A 76 -8.68 -4.93 -14.89
CA VAL A 76 -7.66 -4.10 -14.24
C VAL A 76 -6.60 -4.96 -13.54
N LEU A 77 -6.98 -6.07 -12.92
CA LEU A 77 -6.03 -7.01 -12.35
C LEU A 77 -5.11 -7.60 -13.42
N GLN A 78 -5.68 -8.05 -14.56
CA GLN A 78 -4.88 -8.60 -15.66
C GLN A 78 -3.92 -7.56 -16.25
N GLN A 79 -4.34 -6.30 -16.35
CA GLN A 79 -3.46 -5.21 -16.75
C GLN A 79 -2.28 -5.05 -15.79
N GLY A 80 -2.53 -5.12 -14.47
CA GLY A 80 -1.48 -5.09 -13.46
C GLY A 80 -0.54 -6.30 -13.53
N LEU A 81 -1.07 -7.52 -13.72
CA LEU A 81 -0.25 -8.73 -13.84
C LEU A 81 0.60 -8.75 -15.11
N ASN A 82 0.11 -8.13 -16.19
CA ASN A 82 0.86 -7.98 -17.44
C ASN A 82 1.86 -6.82 -17.40
N SER A 83 1.97 -6.11 -16.28
CA SER A 83 2.87 -4.97 -16.14
C SER A 83 4.33 -5.41 -15.97
N PRO A 84 5.30 -4.58 -16.41
CA PRO A 84 6.72 -4.88 -16.26
C PRO A 84 7.15 -5.02 -14.80
N GLU A 85 6.54 -4.26 -13.88
CA GLU A 85 6.83 -4.33 -12.44
C GLU A 85 6.51 -5.72 -11.86
N HIS A 86 5.41 -6.33 -12.32
CA HIS A 86 5.08 -7.70 -11.95
C HIS A 86 6.07 -8.70 -12.54
N ALA A 87 6.46 -8.52 -13.80
CA ALA A 87 7.42 -9.40 -14.47
C ALA A 87 8.79 -9.40 -13.77
N GLU A 88 9.30 -8.25 -13.33
CA GLU A 88 10.54 -8.15 -12.56
C GLU A 88 10.43 -8.87 -11.20
N PHE A 89 9.28 -8.75 -10.54
CA PHE A 89 9.01 -9.44 -9.29
C PHE A 89 9.03 -10.97 -9.45
N VAL A 90 8.42 -11.50 -10.51
CA VAL A 90 8.47 -12.94 -10.84
C VAL A 90 9.89 -13.39 -11.16
N GLN A 91 10.67 -12.59 -11.88
CA GLN A 91 12.09 -12.88 -12.13
C GLN A 91 12.90 -12.95 -10.82
N LYS A 92 12.66 -12.01 -9.90
CA LYS A 92 13.29 -12.00 -8.57
C LYS A 92 12.93 -13.26 -7.78
N LEU A 93 11.66 -13.67 -7.77
CA LEU A 93 11.22 -14.91 -7.12
C LEU A 93 11.87 -16.15 -7.75
N THR A 94 11.89 -16.22 -9.09
CA THR A 94 12.53 -17.33 -9.83
C THR A 94 14.01 -17.43 -9.50
N LYS A 95 14.72 -16.28 -9.44
CA LYS A 95 16.12 -16.20 -9.04
C LYS A 95 16.31 -16.70 -7.60
N LEU A 96 15.47 -16.26 -6.66
CA LEU A 96 15.55 -16.67 -5.25
C LEU A 96 15.30 -18.17 -5.07
N ILE A 97 14.31 -18.73 -5.76
CA ILE A 97 13.98 -20.16 -5.71
C ILE A 97 15.13 -20.99 -6.31
N ARG A 98 15.78 -20.53 -7.38
CA ARG A 98 16.92 -21.23 -8.00
C ARG A 98 18.22 -21.13 -7.19
N LEU A 99 18.45 -20.05 -6.44
CA LEU A 99 19.67 -19.85 -5.65
C LEU A 99 19.68 -20.63 -4.33
N LYS A 100 18.53 -20.77 -3.65
CA LYS A 100 18.43 -21.52 -2.38
C LYS A 100 18.99 -22.96 -2.42
N PRO A 101 18.68 -23.81 -3.42
CA PRO A 101 19.21 -25.18 -3.45
C PRO A 101 20.73 -25.25 -3.69
N GLN A 102 21.36 -24.22 -4.27
CA GLN A 102 22.81 -24.21 -4.49
C GLN A 102 23.60 -23.82 -3.22
N LEU A 103 23.04 -22.93 -2.40
CA LEU A 103 23.64 -22.49 -1.12
C LEU A 103 23.65 -23.60 -0.06
N CYS A 104 22.65 -24.48 -0.04
CA CYS A 104 22.63 -25.63 0.88
C CYS A 104 23.72 -26.67 0.55
N ARG A 105 24.14 -26.79 -0.71
CA ARG A 105 25.17 -27.77 -1.12
C ARG A 105 26.60 -27.32 -0.79
N GLN A 106 26.85 -26.01 -0.76
CA GLN A 106 28.19 -25.47 -0.50
C GLN A 106 28.56 -25.39 0.98
N ASN A 107 27.60 -25.51 1.91
CA ASN A 107 27.83 -25.41 3.35
C ASN A 107 27.97 -26.77 4.09
N LEU A 108 27.98 -27.89 3.37
CA LEU A 108 28.10 -29.24 3.96
C LEU A 108 29.50 -29.87 3.81
N SER A 109 30.51 -29.10 3.39
CA SER A 109 31.88 -29.59 3.14
C SER A 109 32.95 -28.85 3.95
N SER A 110 32.67 -28.49 5.21
CA SER A 110 33.68 -28.00 6.17
C SER A 110 33.50 -28.68 7.51
#